data_AF-A0A9D7R989-F1
#
_entry.id   AF-A0A9D7R989-F1
#
_cell.length_a   1.000
_cell.length_b   1.000
_cell.length_c   1.000
_cell.angle_alpha   90.00
_cell.angle_beta   90.00
_cell.angle_gamma   90.00
#
_symmetry.space_group_name_H-M   'P 1'
#
loop_
_entity.id
_entity.type
_entity.pdbx_description
1 polymer ?
#
loop_
_entity_poly.entity_id
_entity_poly.type
_entity_poly.pdbx_seq_one_letter_code
_entity_poly.pdbx_strand_id
1 'polypeptide(L)'
;MHDVIEARADFAEVLAEQLRRAPWILISLAAHVLVGCFFWLLARLEPAAPPPVAPAIITAQNITEDRVDDTPPDELPREEQVSEEPQEEPVVASDDAEQEAESQQGEEGQSASYESGQANFEGAGIGGGRGTRRGGERGGSRAREGSGGRTTQAGVTEGLQWLALHQDEDGHWDADEFDRHCEGAPCVGAGGSLHDVGLTGLALLAFLGDGHHPNRNTPYRHVVRRGVRWLVEQTAEGGSDDGLIGGRKGRAFLYDHALAALALCDAYYLSGQETLREPAQRAVNFVLRARNPYKAWRYEAPPNGENDSSITGWMVFVLKTAQQAGLDIEKDALAGALALFDELSDSATGRCGYLQRGEAPARTDANRERFPATNSESLTAVALLCRIFLGQRPDEHPILEAHADLLSAKPPLWSEQGTTHDFYYWYYATFALFQMGGERWARWNEKLKSALLPSQRRDGHAKGSWDPLDPWGEDGGRIYSTAMAVLCLEVYYRYAPVLANERGRPR
;
A
#
# COMPACT_ATOMS: atom_id res chain seq x y z
N MET A 1 -42.49 -60.34 -43.20
CA MET A 1 -43.61 -59.40 -43.21
C MET A 1 -44.55 -59.85 -42.10
N HIS A 2 -44.72 -58.98 -41.09
CA HIS A 2 -45.72 -59.05 -40.00
C HIS A 2 -45.53 -60.18 -38.96
N ASP A 3 -45.54 -59.96 -37.63
CA ASP A 3 -45.95 -58.81 -36.83
C ASP A 3 -45.23 -58.75 -35.48
N VAL A 4 -45.09 -57.51 -35.01
CA VAL A 4 -44.56 -57.07 -33.71
C VAL A 4 -45.76 -56.79 -32.80
N ILE A 5 -45.97 -57.60 -31.75
CA ILE A 5 -46.89 -57.41 -30.61
C ILE A 5 -46.26 -58.26 -29.48
N GLU A 6 -45.95 -57.86 -28.25
CA GLU A 6 -46.48 -56.85 -27.31
C GLU A 6 -45.47 -56.68 -26.16
N ALA A 7 -45.22 -55.46 -25.70
CA ALA A 7 -44.84 -55.16 -24.31
C ALA A 7 -44.91 -53.64 -24.09
N ARG A 8 -46.11 -53.06 -24.11
CA ARG A 8 -46.33 -51.72 -23.54
C ARG A 8 -46.55 -51.89 -22.05
N ALA A 9 -45.48 -51.80 -21.26
CA ALA A 9 -45.64 -51.44 -19.86
C ALA A 9 -46.21 -50.01 -19.82
N ASP A 10 -47.29 -49.83 -19.07
CA ASP A 10 -47.88 -48.51 -18.86
C ASP A 10 -46.81 -47.61 -18.21
N PHE A 11 -46.58 -46.42 -18.76
CA PHE A 11 -45.59 -45.48 -18.24
C PHE A 11 -45.82 -45.20 -16.74
N ALA A 12 -47.09 -45.25 -16.31
CA ALA A 12 -47.47 -45.14 -14.90
C ALA A 12 -46.90 -46.28 -14.03
N GLU A 13 -46.87 -47.52 -14.52
CA GLU A 13 -46.31 -48.66 -13.78
C GLU A 13 -44.78 -48.61 -13.72
N VAL A 14 -44.12 -48.23 -14.82
CA VAL A 14 -42.67 -48.07 -14.86
C VAL A 14 -42.22 -46.95 -13.93
N LEU A 15 -42.94 -45.82 -13.92
CA LEU A 15 -42.67 -44.70 -13.02
C LEU A 15 -42.95 -45.07 -11.55
N ALA A 16 -44.01 -45.82 -11.28
CA ALA A 16 -44.33 -46.28 -9.92
C ALA A 16 -43.27 -47.25 -9.37
N GLU A 17 -42.75 -48.15 -10.20
CA GLU A 17 -41.69 -49.09 -9.80
C GLU A 17 -40.34 -48.38 -9.59
N GLN A 18 -40.02 -47.38 -10.42
CA GLN A 18 -38.83 -46.54 -10.22
C GLN A 18 -38.92 -45.68 -8.95
N LEU A 19 -40.10 -45.12 -8.65
CA LEU A 19 -40.33 -44.36 -7.41
C LEU A 19 -40.27 -45.23 -6.15
N ARG A 20 -40.67 -46.51 -6.23
CA ARG A 20 -40.50 -47.48 -5.11
C ARG A 20 -39.05 -47.86 -4.84
N ARG A 21 -38.19 -47.84 -5.87
CA ARG A 21 -36.78 -48.23 -5.75
C ARG A 21 -35.83 -47.07 -5.42
N ALA A 22 -36.28 -45.83 -5.55
CA ALA A 22 -35.46 -44.63 -5.35
C ALA A 22 -36.02 -43.69 -4.27
N PRO A 23 -36.09 -44.12 -2.98
CA PRO A 23 -36.61 -43.30 -1.88
C PRO A 23 -35.86 -41.97 -1.71
N TRP A 24 -34.60 -41.89 -2.15
CA TRP A 24 -33.80 -40.68 -2.11
C TRP A 24 -34.31 -39.57 -3.03
N ILE A 25 -35.03 -39.88 -4.12
CA ILE A 25 -35.62 -38.86 -5.00
C ILE A 25 -36.79 -38.17 -4.28
N LEU A 26 -37.63 -38.93 -3.59
CA LEU A 26 -38.73 -38.38 -2.78
C LEU A 26 -38.21 -37.59 -1.58
N ILE A 27 -37.15 -38.08 -0.92
CA ILE A 27 -36.49 -37.37 0.17
C ILE A 27 -35.85 -36.06 -0.32
N SER A 28 -35.15 -36.11 -1.47
CA SER A 28 -34.55 -34.92 -2.07
C SER A 28 -35.60 -33.89 -2.48
N LEU A 29 -36.69 -34.33 -3.11
CA LEU A 29 -37.79 -33.45 -3.49
C LEU A 29 -38.44 -32.81 -2.25
N ALA A 30 -38.66 -33.58 -1.18
CA ALA A 30 -39.18 -33.06 0.08
C ALA A 30 -38.22 -32.03 0.72
N ALA A 31 -36.91 -32.29 0.69
CA ALA A 31 -35.91 -31.34 1.19
C ALA A 31 -35.92 -30.02 0.40
N HIS A 32 -36.00 -30.08 -0.93
CA HIS A 32 -36.07 -28.88 -1.77
C HIS A 32 -37.38 -28.09 -1.56
N VAL A 33 -38.50 -28.78 -1.35
CA VAL A 33 -39.77 -28.13 -1.01
C VAL A 33 -39.68 -27.42 0.35
N LEU A 34 -39.06 -28.05 1.36
CA LEU A 34 -38.87 -27.44 2.68
C LEU A 34 -37.96 -26.20 2.62
N VAL A 35 -36.87 -26.27 1.85
CA VAL A 35 -35.97 -25.14 1.62
C VAL A 35 -36.70 -24.00 0.89
N GLY A 36 -37.49 -24.32 -0.14
CA GLY A 36 -38.31 -23.35 -0.85
C GLY A 36 -39.35 -22.68 0.07
N CYS A 37 -40.03 -23.45 0.91
CA CYS A 37 -40.97 -22.92 1.90
C CYS A 37 -40.26 -22.04 2.94
N PHE A 38 -39.06 -22.40 3.38
CA PHE A 38 -38.27 -21.61 4.32
C PHE A 38 -37.90 -20.23 3.75
N PHE A 39 -37.39 -20.19 2.52
CA PHE A 39 -37.06 -18.92 1.85
C PHE A 39 -38.31 -18.08 1.54
N TRP A 40 -39.42 -18.72 1.19
CA TRP A 40 -40.69 -18.04 0.99
C TRP A 40 -41.25 -17.45 2.30
N LEU A 41 -41.05 -18.11 3.44
CA LEU A 41 -41.43 -17.61 4.75
C LEU A 41 -40.52 -16.43 5.18
N LEU A 42 -39.21 -16.56 4.96
CA LEU A 42 -38.24 -15.49 5.21
C LEU A 42 -38.54 -14.24 4.38
N ALA A 43 -38.94 -14.39 3.11
CA ALA A 43 -39.31 -13.27 2.26
C ALA A 43 -40.59 -12.54 2.70
N ARG A 44 -41.35 -13.10 3.64
CA ARG A 44 -42.55 -12.50 4.23
C ARG A 44 -42.33 -11.93 5.63
N LEU A 45 -41.14 -12.11 6.20
CA LEU A 45 -40.74 -11.41 7.41
C LEU A 45 -40.34 -9.98 6.98
N GLU A 46 -41.28 -9.05 7.10
CA GLU A 46 -40.98 -7.63 6.96
C GLU A 46 -39.96 -7.24 8.04
N PRO A 47 -38.86 -6.54 7.68
CA PRO A 47 -37.92 -6.03 8.67
C PRO A 47 -38.67 -5.06 9.58
N ALA A 48 -38.55 -5.28 10.90
CA ALA A 48 -39.16 -4.39 11.89
C ALA A 48 -38.68 -2.96 11.64
N ALA A 49 -39.65 -2.03 11.50
CA ALA A 49 -39.34 -0.61 11.37
C ALA A 49 -38.49 -0.17 12.58
N PRO A 50 -37.40 0.58 12.37
CA PRO A 50 -36.62 1.11 13.48
C PRO A 50 -37.51 1.98 14.37
N PRO A 51 -37.32 1.94 15.70
CA PRO A 51 -38.12 2.75 16.60
C PRO A 51 -37.96 4.25 16.27
N PRO A 52 -39.03 5.05 16.36
CA PRO A 52 -38.94 6.48 16.11
C PRO A 52 -37.96 7.11 17.11
N VAL A 53 -36.94 7.77 16.58
CA VAL A 53 -36.01 8.58 17.38
C VAL A 53 -36.80 9.77 17.91
N ALA A 54 -37.07 9.78 19.22
CA ALA A 54 -37.65 10.93 19.88
C ALA A 54 -36.64 12.10 19.81
N PRO A 55 -37.06 13.32 19.48
CA PRO A 55 -36.19 14.48 19.56
C PRO A 55 -35.74 14.65 21.02
N ALA A 56 -34.43 14.60 21.25
CA ALA A 56 -33.87 14.95 22.54
C ALA A 56 -34.19 16.42 22.83
N ILE A 57 -35.14 16.64 23.74
CA ILE A 57 -35.37 17.94 24.36
C ILE A 57 -34.14 18.19 25.23
N ILE A 58 -33.23 19.03 24.75
CA ILE A 58 -32.17 19.61 25.58
C ILE A 58 -32.87 20.60 26.51
N THR A 59 -33.17 20.14 27.71
CA THR A 59 -33.57 21.01 28.81
C THR A 59 -32.33 21.82 29.20
N ALA A 60 -32.31 23.09 28.83
CA ALA A 60 -31.29 24.04 29.26
C ALA A 60 -31.25 24.07 30.79
N GLN A 61 -30.17 23.54 31.38
CA GLN A 61 -29.81 23.89 32.75
C GLN A 61 -29.10 25.23 32.72
N ASN A 62 -29.66 26.17 33.47
CA ASN A 62 -29.14 27.52 33.70
C ASN A 62 -27.68 27.46 34.15
N ILE A 63 -26.78 27.95 33.30
CA ILE A 63 -25.48 28.45 33.72
C ILE A 63 -25.69 29.95 33.98
N THR A 64 -25.55 30.32 35.25
CA THR A 64 -25.51 31.71 35.71
C THR A 64 -24.41 32.48 35.00
N GLU A 65 -24.79 33.62 34.43
CA GLU A 65 -23.90 34.60 33.79
C GLU A 65 -22.82 35.07 34.78
N ASP A 66 -21.55 34.81 34.45
CA ASP A 66 -20.45 35.64 34.95
C ASP A 66 -20.13 36.69 33.89
N ARG A 67 -20.32 37.93 34.30
CA ARG A 67 -20.16 39.17 33.55
C ARG A 67 -18.67 39.40 33.25
N VAL A 68 -18.30 39.37 31.97
CA VAL A 68 -16.98 39.84 31.51
C VAL A 68 -17.10 41.30 31.11
N ASP A 69 -16.20 42.11 31.67
CA ASP A 69 -16.08 43.55 31.53
C ASP A 69 -15.57 43.92 30.13
N ASP A 70 -16.25 44.84 29.44
CA ASP A 70 -15.85 45.39 28.15
C ASP A 70 -14.66 46.35 28.33
N THR A 71 -13.47 45.93 27.92
CA THR A 71 -12.34 46.84 27.67
C THR A 71 -11.98 46.78 26.19
N PRO A 72 -11.90 47.92 25.46
CA PRO A 72 -11.56 47.90 24.03
C PRO A 72 -10.09 47.51 23.83
N PRO A 73 -9.74 46.78 22.74
CA PRO A 73 -8.36 46.41 22.46
C PRO A 73 -7.54 47.61 21.96
N ASP A 74 -6.35 47.76 22.53
CA ASP A 74 -5.31 48.71 22.13
C ASP A 74 -4.78 48.43 20.71
N GLU A 75 -4.45 49.52 20.01
CA GLU A 75 -3.90 49.57 18.65
C GLU A 75 -2.56 48.83 18.54
N LEU A 76 -2.44 47.95 17.53
CA LEU A 76 -1.20 47.29 17.14
C LEU A 76 -0.17 48.32 16.62
N PRO A 77 1.12 48.25 17.03
CA PRO A 77 2.16 49.08 16.44
C PRO A 77 2.48 48.66 15.00
N ARG A 78 2.68 49.68 14.16
CA ARG A 78 3.10 49.61 12.75
C ARG A 78 4.43 48.88 12.57
N GLU A 79 4.50 48.12 11.47
CA GLU A 79 5.69 47.45 10.95
C GLU A 79 6.83 48.44 10.68
N GLU A 80 8.01 48.16 11.24
CA GLU A 80 9.28 48.76 10.83
C GLU A 80 9.82 48.06 9.58
N GLN A 81 10.14 48.85 8.57
CA GLN A 81 10.87 48.45 7.38
C GLN A 81 12.30 48.01 7.75
N VAL A 82 12.70 46.82 7.29
CA VAL A 82 14.11 46.40 7.26
C VAL A 82 14.52 46.08 5.82
N SER A 83 15.74 46.49 5.52
CA SER A 83 16.37 46.80 4.24
C SER A 83 16.53 45.64 3.24
N GLU A 84 16.42 45.97 1.96
CA GLU A 84 16.92 45.18 0.83
C GLU A 84 18.45 44.99 0.89
N GLU A 85 18.90 43.75 0.71
CA GLU A 85 20.30 43.41 0.38
C GLU A 85 20.38 43.08 -1.14
N PRO A 86 21.50 43.38 -1.81
CA PRO A 86 21.58 43.36 -3.27
C PRO A 86 21.74 41.94 -3.84
N GLN A 87 21.04 41.68 -4.94
CA GLN A 87 21.23 40.50 -5.78
C GLN A 87 22.54 40.61 -6.58
N GLU A 88 23.42 39.61 -6.50
CA GLU A 88 24.51 39.40 -7.46
C GLU A 88 23.97 38.62 -8.68
N GLU A 89 24.21 39.16 -9.88
CA GLU A 89 23.95 38.51 -11.16
C GLU A 89 24.94 37.35 -11.40
N PRO A 90 24.50 36.18 -11.93
CA PRO A 90 25.44 35.20 -12.45
C PRO A 90 25.81 35.51 -13.90
N VAL A 91 27.12 35.59 -14.12
CA VAL A 91 27.81 35.69 -15.41
C VAL A 91 27.51 34.45 -16.26
N VAL A 92 27.04 34.68 -17.49
CA VAL A 92 26.90 33.66 -18.52
C VAL A 92 28.30 33.31 -19.05
N ALA A 93 28.78 32.11 -18.74
CA ALA A 93 29.92 31.50 -19.41
C ALA A 93 29.39 30.43 -20.37
N SER A 94 29.50 30.71 -21.67
CA SER A 94 29.47 29.72 -22.73
C SER A 94 30.79 28.96 -22.73
N ASP A 95 30.75 27.63 -22.80
CA ASP A 95 31.82 26.84 -23.40
C ASP A 95 31.27 25.53 -23.96
N ASP A 96 31.45 25.37 -25.27
CA ASP A 96 31.36 24.14 -26.04
C ASP A 96 32.52 23.21 -25.69
N ALA A 97 32.28 21.89 -25.57
CA ALA A 97 33.26 20.85 -25.90
C ALA A 97 32.63 19.44 -25.89
N GLU A 98 32.43 18.91 -27.11
CA GLU A 98 32.87 17.60 -27.60
C GLU A 98 32.66 16.33 -26.72
N GLN A 99 31.73 15.47 -27.17
CA GLN A 99 31.67 14.06 -26.79
C GLN A 99 32.53 13.24 -27.76
N GLU A 100 33.64 12.69 -27.28
CA GLU A 100 34.32 11.56 -27.92
C GLU A 100 33.62 10.25 -27.54
N ALA A 101 33.26 9.49 -28.56
CA ALA A 101 32.72 8.15 -28.46
C ALA A 101 33.87 7.13 -28.56
N GLU A 102 34.10 6.35 -27.50
CA GLU A 102 34.89 5.12 -27.59
C GLU A 102 33.98 3.89 -27.58
N SER A 103 33.98 3.22 -28.73
CA SER A 103 33.40 1.90 -28.97
C SER A 103 34.35 0.81 -28.47
N GLN A 104 33.83 -0.18 -27.72
CA GLN A 104 34.43 -1.51 -27.64
C GLN A 104 33.36 -2.59 -27.87
N GLN A 105 33.40 -3.17 -29.07
CA GLN A 105 32.98 -4.54 -29.38
C GLN A 105 34.00 -5.49 -28.71
N GLY A 106 33.72 -6.69 -28.25
CA GLY A 106 32.53 -7.53 -28.12
C GLY A 106 33.00 -8.86 -27.52
N GLU A 107 32.08 -9.75 -27.14
CA GLU A 107 32.21 -11.20 -27.34
C GLU A 107 30.89 -11.90 -27.00
N GLU A 108 30.39 -12.62 -28.00
CA GLU A 108 29.17 -13.41 -27.99
C GLU A 108 29.42 -14.78 -27.33
N GLY A 109 28.47 -15.20 -26.48
CA GLY A 109 28.36 -16.57 -25.99
C GLY A 109 26.90 -16.97 -25.97
N GLN A 110 26.47 -17.71 -26.99
CA GLN A 110 25.10 -18.19 -27.20
C GLN A 110 24.69 -19.26 -26.17
N SER A 111 23.49 -19.11 -25.60
CA SER A 111 22.58 -20.25 -25.40
C SER A 111 21.14 -19.75 -25.41
N ALA A 112 20.45 -19.98 -26.53
CA ALA A 112 19.04 -19.72 -26.69
C ALA A 112 18.22 -20.91 -26.20
N SER A 113 17.30 -20.66 -25.27
CA SER A 113 16.11 -21.50 -25.08
C SER A 113 14.89 -20.58 -24.89
N TYR A 114 14.20 -20.42 -26.00
CA TYR A 114 12.78 -20.11 -26.19
C TYR A 114 11.90 -20.28 -24.94
N GLU A 115 11.49 -19.16 -24.34
CA GLU A 115 10.37 -19.07 -23.42
C GLU A 115 9.45 -17.92 -23.84
N SER A 116 8.17 -18.23 -23.95
CA SER A 116 7.10 -17.36 -24.42
C SER A 116 6.83 -16.19 -23.45
N GLY A 117 7.07 -14.96 -23.90
CA GLY A 117 6.12 -13.85 -23.78
C GLY A 117 5.65 -13.37 -22.40
N GLN A 118 6.41 -13.55 -21.33
CA GLN A 118 6.23 -12.78 -20.08
C GLN A 118 7.35 -11.75 -19.97
N ALA A 119 7.01 -10.46 -20.11
CA ALA A 119 7.96 -9.40 -19.84
C ALA A 119 8.35 -9.44 -18.35
N ASN A 120 9.60 -9.80 -18.06
CA ASN A 120 10.14 -9.77 -16.71
C ASN A 120 10.43 -8.31 -16.34
N PHE A 121 9.49 -7.67 -15.64
CA PHE A 121 9.65 -6.33 -15.06
C PHE A 121 10.63 -6.39 -13.87
N GLU A 122 11.94 -6.38 -14.17
CA GLU A 122 13.01 -6.22 -13.19
C GLU A 122 12.93 -4.78 -12.61
N GLY A 123 12.35 -4.64 -11.42
CA GLY A 123 12.14 -3.35 -10.74
C GLY A 123 10.79 -3.21 -10.01
N ALA A 124 9.85 -4.13 -10.24
CA ALA A 124 8.56 -4.20 -9.55
C ALA A 124 8.68 -4.91 -8.18
N GLY A 125 8.52 -4.19 -7.08
CA GLY A 125 8.60 -4.74 -5.71
C GLY A 125 9.97 -4.54 -5.07
N ILE A 126 11.06 -4.89 -5.76
CA ILE A 126 12.42 -4.61 -5.30
C ILE A 126 13.08 -3.63 -6.24
N GLY A 127 13.18 -2.39 -5.79
CA GLY A 127 13.58 -1.29 -6.65
C GLY A 127 14.98 -1.45 -7.21
N GLY A 128 15.12 -1.17 -8.51
CA GLY A 128 16.41 -1.18 -9.23
C GLY A 128 17.41 -0.09 -8.83
N GLY A 129 17.19 0.59 -7.70
CA GLY A 129 18.00 1.70 -7.18
C GLY A 129 18.96 1.31 -6.05
N ARG A 130 19.12 2.18 -5.05
CA ARG A 130 20.09 2.08 -3.93
C ARG A 130 19.96 0.79 -3.12
N GLY A 131 18.75 0.22 -3.09
CA GLY A 131 18.41 -1.08 -2.53
C GLY A 131 18.43 -2.20 -3.57
N THR A 132 19.56 -2.44 -4.26
CA THR A 132 19.76 -3.68 -5.03
C THR A 132 21.01 -4.40 -4.55
N ARG A 133 21.07 -5.73 -4.72
CA ARG A 133 22.28 -6.53 -4.49
C ARG A 133 23.51 -5.99 -5.25
N ARG A 134 23.31 -5.28 -6.36
CA ARG A 134 24.35 -4.75 -7.26
C ARG A 134 24.56 -3.23 -7.14
N GLY A 135 23.80 -2.54 -6.28
CA GLY A 135 23.86 -1.10 -6.06
C GLY A 135 25.11 -0.69 -5.29
N GLY A 136 26.25 -0.66 -5.98
CA GLY A 136 27.53 -0.21 -5.45
C GLY A 136 27.53 1.26 -5.04
N GLU A 137 28.48 1.65 -4.19
CA GLU A 137 28.68 3.01 -3.64
C GLU A 137 28.71 4.14 -4.70
N ARG A 138 28.95 3.80 -5.97
CA ARG A 138 29.04 4.75 -7.10
C ARG A 138 27.73 5.01 -7.84
N GLY A 139 26.73 4.13 -7.76
CA GLY A 139 25.44 4.31 -8.44
C GLY A 139 24.53 5.37 -7.80
N GLY A 140 24.76 5.66 -6.51
CA GLY A 140 24.00 6.66 -5.76
C GLY A 140 24.30 8.11 -6.14
N SER A 141 25.49 8.43 -6.65
CA SER A 141 25.90 9.83 -6.91
C SER A 141 25.13 10.48 -8.07
N ARG A 142 24.86 9.77 -9.17
CA ARG A 142 24.11 10.33 -10.31
C ARG A 142 22.59 10.40 -10.06
N ALA A 143 22.02 9.45 -9.30
CA ALA A 143 20.62 9.52 -8.89
C ALA A 143 20.37 10.60 -7.80
N ARG A 144 21.38 10.92 -6.98
CA ARG A 144 21.34 11.97 -5.94
C ARG A 144 21.14 13.38 -6.51
N GLU A 145 21.72 13.69 -7.67
CA GLU A 145 21.72 15.04 -8.22
C GLU A 145 20.55 15.32 -9.18
N GLY A 146 20.00 14.30 -9.85
CA GLY A 146 19.05 14.51 -10.94
C GLY A 146 17.58 14.73 -10.56
N SER A 147 17.10 14.17 -9.43
CA SER A 147 15.65 14.11 -9.16
C SER A 147 15.22 14.45 -7.73
N GLY A 148 16.09 14.25 -6.73
CA GLY A 148 15.76 14.46 -5.33
C GLY A 148 16.34 15.70 -4.68
N GLY A 149 17.63 15.97 -4.94
CA GLY A 149 18.36 17.09 -4.33
C GLY A 149 18.78 16.82 -2.88
N ARG A 150 19.77 17.59 -2.40
CA ARG A 150 20.37 17.43 -1.06
C ARG A 150 19.35 17.53 0.08
N THR A 151 18.36 18.42 -0.04
CA THR A 151 17.33 18.63 0.97
C THR A 151 16.46 17.39 1.19
N THR A 152 16.08 16.70 0.11
CA THR A 152 15.27 15.48 0.21
C THR A 152 16.05 14.36 0.91
N GLN A 153 17.33 14.18 0.57
CA GLN A 153 18.18 13.19 1.25
C GLN A 153 18.34 13.51 2.74
N ALA A 154 18.45 14.78 3.11
CA ALA A 154 18.49 15.19 4.50
C ALA A 154 17.19 14.80 5.22
N GLY A 155 16.02 15.09 4.63
CA GLY A 155 14.73 14.71 5.19
C GLY A 155 14.56 13.20 5.38
N VAL A 156 14.98 12.39 4.40
CA VAL A 156 15.02 10.92 4.54
C VAL A 156 15.93 10.50 5.69
N THR A 157 17.14 11.07 5.76
CA THR A 157 18.13 10.71 6.81
C THR A 157 17.62 11.06 8.20
N GLU A 158 17.01 12.24 8.37
CA GLU A 158 16.43 12.67 9.64
C GLU A 158 15.23 11.81 10.05
N GLY A 159 14.39 11.40 9.09
CA GLY A 159 13.28 10.47 9.34
C GLY A 159 13.74 9.08 9.77
N LEU A 160 14.75 8.52 9.10
CA LEU A 160 15.37 7.25 9.49
C LEU A 160 16.07 7.34 10.85
N GLN A 161 16.71 8.47 11.14
CA GLN A 161 17.28 8.70 12.47
C GLN A 161 16.21 8.71 13.55
N TRP A 162 15.09 9.40 13.31
CA TRP A 162 13.97 9.42 14.25
C TRP A 162 13.40 8.01 14.47
N LEU A 163 13.15 7.25 13.40
CA LEU A 163 12.71 5.85 13.52
C LEU A 163 13.71 5.00 14.31
N ALA A 164 15.01 5.15 14.07
CA ALA A 164 16.04 4.40 14.80
C ALA A 164 16.07 4.71 16.30
N LEU A 165 15.74 5.94 16.70
CA LEU A 165 15.66 6.37 18.11
C LEU A 165 14.41 5.85 18.83
N HIS A 166 13.36 5.47 18.10
CA HIS A 166 12.09 5.00 18.66
C HIS A 166 11.83 3.52 18.34
N GLN A 167 12.90 2.73 18.18
CA GLN A 167 12.82 1.27 18.07
C GLN A 167 13.01 0.66 19.46
N ASP A 168 12.15 -0.28 19.85
CA ASP A 168 12.28 -1.03 21.09
C ASP A 168 13.52 -1.95 21.09
N GLU A 169 13.94 -2.35 22.29
CA GLU A 169 15.18 -3.12 22.50
C GLU A 169 15.16 -4.49 21.80
N ASP A 170 13.99 -5.12 21.71
CA ASP A 170 13.78 -6.41 21.03
C ASP A 170 13.83 -6.26 19.49
N GLY A 171 13.44 -5.10 18.97
CA GLY A 171 13.57 -4.69 17.57
C GLY A 171 12.29 -4.16 16.92
N HIS A 172 11.15 -4.16 17.59
CA HIS A 172 9.90 -3.67 17.00
C HIS A 172 9.76 -2.15 17.11
N TRP A 173 8.79 -1.62 16.39
CA TRP A 173 8.27 -0.27 16.61
C TRP A 173 6.88 -0.39 17.22
N ASP A 174 6.80 0.03 18.48
CA ASP A 174 5.59 0.06 19.29
C ASP A 174 4.66 1.17 18.78
N ALA A 175 3.40 0.86 18.50
CA ALA A 175 2.45 1.83 17.95
C ALA A 175 2.02 2.88 18.98
N ASP A 176 1.75 2.46 20.21
CA ASP A 176 1.07 3.27 21.23
C ASP A 176 1.96 3.70 22.39
N GLU A 177 3.13 3.09 22.56
CA GLU A 177 4.11 3.46 23.58
C GLU A 177 5.48 3.86 23.00
N PHE A 178 5.55 4.24 21.71
CA PHE A 178 6.78 4.70 21.04
C PHE A 178 7.47 5.87 21.77
N ASP A 179 6.71 6.69 22.50
CA ASP A 179 7.18 7.87 23.21
C ASP A 179 7.99 7.54 24.46
N ARG A 180 8.03 6.27 24.91
CA ARG A 180 8.91 5.80 26.00
C ARG A 180 10.39 6.07 25.76
N HIS A 181 10.76 6.24 24.49
CA HIS A 181 12.13 6.57 24.07
C HIS A 181 12.41 8.08 24.07
N CYS A 182 11.39 8.93 24.24
CA CYS A 182 11.55 10.38 24.23
C CYS A 182 12.14 10.86 25.57
N GLU A 183 13.32 11.48 25.52
CA GLU A 183 13.86 12.21 26.66
C GLU A 183 13.14 13.55 26.84
N GLY A 184 12.59 13.80 28.03
CA GLY A 184 11.93 15.07 28.35
C GLY A 184 10.46 15.08 27.97
N ALA A 185 10.03 16.06 27.17
CA ALA A 185 8.63 16.14 26.74
C ALA A 185 8.33 15.00 25.75
N PRO A 186 7.37 14.11 26.07
CA PRO A 186 7.09 12.96 25.23
C PRO A 186 6.50 13.39 23.89
N CYS A 187 6.84 12.61 22.87
CA CYS A 187 6.33 12.78 21.54
C CYS A 187 4.84 12.39 21.50
N VAL A 188 3.99 13.14 20.80
CA VAL A 188 2.55 12.83 20.70
C VAL A 188 2.20 12.08 19.41
N GLY A 189 1.03 11.45 19.37
CA GLY A 189 0.54 10.77 18.16
C GLY A 189 0.74 9.26 18.20
N ALA A 190 0.36 8.64 19.32
CA ALA A 190 0.24 7.19 19.45
C ALA A 190 -0.75 6.62 18.42
N GLY A 191 -0.43 5.46 17.86
CA GLY A 191 -1.32 4.65 17.06
C GLY A 191 -2.10 3.64 17.92
N GLY A 192 -2.65 2.62 17.27
CA GLY A 192 -3.30 1.49 17.94
C GLY A 192 -2.34 0.33 18.18
N SER A 193 -2.33 -0.19 19.41
CA SER A 193 -1.49 -1.32 19.90
C SER A 193 -1.62 -2.64 19.15
N LEU A 194 -2.51 -2.74 18.16
CA LEU A 194 -2.65 -3.93 17.33
C LEU A 194 -1.74 -3.92 16.10
N HIS A 195 -1.06 -2.81 15.82
CA HIS A 195 -0.39 -2.56 14.54
C HIS A 195 1.14 -2.69 14.57
N ASP A 196 1.76 -3.08 15.68
CA ASP A 196 3.22 -3.15 15.81
C ASP A 196 3.89 -3.99 14.73
N VAL A 197 3.24 -5.09 14.30
CA VAL A 197 3.73 -5.95 13.22
C VAL A 197 3.78 -5.20 11.88
N GLY A 198 2.69 -4.51 11.55
CA GLY A 198 2.59 -3.72 10.32
C GLY A 198 3.54 -2.53 10.32
N LEU A 199 3.60 -1.80 11.44
CA LEU A 199 4.48 -0.65 11.63
C LEU A 199 5.96 -1.03 11.62
N THR A 200 6.31 -2.17 12.23
CA THR A 200 7.67 -2.71 12.14
C THR A 200 8.02 -3.08 10.71
N GLY A 201 7.11 -3.70 9.97
CA GLY A 201 7.27 -3.96 8.53
C GLY A 201 7.51 -2.67 7.74
N LEU A 202 6.69 -1.64 7.99
CA LEU A 202 6.77 -0.36 7.29
C LEU A 202 8.06 0.43 7.61
N ALA A 203 8.47 0.48 8.87
CA ALA A 203 9.72 1.09 9.29
C ALA A 203 10.93 0.37 8.64
N LEU A 204 10.92 -0.97 8.62
CA LEU A 204 11.95 -1.75 7.92
C LEU A 204 11.98 -1.44 6.43
N LEU A 205 10.82 -1.30 5.77
CA LEU A 205 10.77 -0.93 4.36
C LEU A 205 11.44 0.42 4.09
N ALA A 206 11.31 1.40 4.99
CA ALA A 206 12.00 2.69 4.87
C ALA A 206 13.53 2.53 4.98
N PHE A 207 14.04 1.75 5.94
CA PHE A 207 15.48 1.49 6.04
C PHE A 207 16.03 0.71 4.84
N LEU A 208 15.31 -0.33 4.42
CA LEU A 208 15.68 -1.18 3.29
C LEU A 208 15.71 -0.39 1.98
N GLY A 209 14.76 0.54 1.80
CA GLY A 209 14.68 1.43 0.64
C GLY A 209 15.87 2.38 0.49
N ASP A 210 16.35 2.96 1.60
CA ASP A 210 17.58 3.76 1.62
C ASP A 210 18.86 2.90 1.52
N GLY A 211 18.70 1.57 1.49
CA GLY A 211 19.78 0.61 1.24
C GLY A 211 20.44 0.06 2.50
N HIS A 212 19.83 0.21 3.67
CA HIS A 212 20.25 -0.42 4.91
C HIS A 212 19.68 -1.83 5.00
N HIS A 213 20.54 -2.85 5.01
CA HIS A 213 20.10 -4.24 5.09
C HIS A 213 21.04 -5.08 5.96
N PRO A 214 20.60 -6.24 6.49
CA PRO A 214 21.30 -6.89 7.60
C PRO A 214 22.73 -7.40 7.29
N ASN A 215 23.06 -7.61 6.01
CA ASN A 215 24.41 -7.96 5.53
C ASN A 215 25.27 -6.77 5.05
N ARG A 216 24.77 -5.52 5.08
CA ARG A 216 25.53 -4.34 4.67
C ARG A 216 26.12 -3.63 5.87
N ASN A 217 27.39 -3.26 5.82
CA ASN A 217 27.99 -2.42 6.85
C ASN A 217 27.52 -0.97 6.71
N THR A 218 26.42 -0.62 7.39
CA THR A 218 25.82 0.71 7.37
C THR A 218 25.43 1.14 8.79
N PRO A 219 25.25 2.45 9.07
CA PRO A 219 24.91 2.94 10.40
C PRO A 219 23.69 2.25 11.03
N TYR A 220 22.63 2.03 10.24
CA TYR A 220 21.38 1.39 10.70
C TYR A 220 21.34 -0.13 10.53
N ARG A 221 22.47 -0.79 10.22
CA ARG A 221 22.52 -2.25 10.07
C ARG A 221 21.94 -2.98 11.30
N HIS A 222 22.27 -2.50 12.50
CA HIS A 222 21.86 -3.12 13.75
C HIS A 222 20.36 -2.94 14.01
N VAL A 223 19.81 -1.76 13.70
CA VAL A 223 18.36 -1.45 13.74
C VAL A 223 17.60 -2.43 12.86
N VAL A 224 18.02 -2.57 11.59
CA VAL A 224 17.39 -3.48 10.63
C VAL A 224 17.51 -4.94 11.08
N ARG A 225 18.66 -5.37 11.61
CA ARG A 225 18.84 -6.75 12.10
C ARG A 225 17.87 -7.10 13.23
N ARG A 226 17.64 -6.17 14.18
CA ARG A 226 16.72 -6.41 15.29
C ARG A 226 15.28 -6.49 14.80
N GLY A 227 14.83 -5.55 13.97
CA GLY A 227 13.46 -5.57 13.44
C GLY A 227 13.17 -6.78 12.57
N VAL A 228 14.09 -7.16 11.68
CA VAL A 228 13.95 -8.39 10.88
C VAL A 228 13.88 -9.63 11.77
N ARG A 229 14.74 -9.72 12.79
CA ARG A 229 14.71 -10.84 13.75
C ARG A 229 13.37 -10.89 14.47
N TRP A 230 12.88 -9.75 14.96
CA TRP A 230 11.59 -9.68 15.66
C TRP A 230 10.44 -10.14 14.76
N LEU A 231 10.37 -9.71 13.48
CA LEU A 231 9.33 -10.21 12.55
C LEU A 231 9.41 -11.73 12.32
N VAL A 232 10.63 -12.29 12.24
CA VAL A 232 10.80 -13.75 12.13
C VAL A 232 10.28 -14.45 13.40
N GLU A 233 10.56 -13.91 14.58
CA GLU A 233 10.05 -14.43 15.87
C GLU A 233 8.51 -14.36 15.92
N GLN A 234 7.91 -13.27 15.43
CA GLN A 234 6.45 -13.14 15.33
C GLN A 234 5.79 -14.13 14.37
N THR A 235 6.56 -14.72 13.43
CA THR A 235 6.09 -15.80 12.55
C THR A 235 6.06 -17.16 13.26
N ALA A 236 6.73 -17.29 14.41
CA ALA A 236 6.76 -18.49 15.23
C ALA A 236 5.81 -18.38 16.44
N GLU A 237 5.71 -17.20 17.05
CA GLU A 237 4.89 -16.94 18.25
C GLU A 237 3.39 -16.78 17.98
N GLY A 238 2.99 -16.46 16.74
CA GLY A 238 1.59 -16.26 16.33
C GLY A 238 0.66 -17.47 16.49
N GLY A 239 1.14 -18.57 17.09
CA GLY A 239 0.36 -19.76 17.44
C GLY A 239 -0.10 -20.58 16.25
N SER A 240 0.34 -20.24 15.04
CA SER A 240 -0.04 -20.92 13.81
C SER A 240 1.22 -21.27 13.02
N ASP A 241 1.41 -22.57 12.77
CA ASP A 241 2.41 -23.05 11.81
C ASP A 241 2.04 -22.72 10.35
N ASP A 242 1.09 -21.80 10.18
CA ASP A 242 0.58 -21.45 8.87
C ASP A 242 1.53 -20.44 8.19
N GLY A 243 2.25 -19.58 8.92
CA GLY A 243 3.14 -18.56 8.35
C GLY A 243 2.59 -17.14 8.42
N LEU A 244 1.48 -16.93 9.15
CA LEU A 244 1.08 -15.61 9.61
C LEU A 244 2.22 -14.98 10.43
N ILE A 245 2.40 -13.67 10.26
CA ILE A 245 3.33 -12.89 11.09
C ILE A 245 2.47 -12.15 12.11
N GLY A 246 2.67 -12.42 13.39
CA GLY A 246 1.82 -11.91 14.46
C GLY A 246 0.55 -12.72 14.67
N GLY A 247 -0.45 -12.11 15.31
CA GLY A 247 -1.71 -12.76 15.67
C GLY A 247 -2.89 -12.33 14.79
N ARG A 248 -3.96 -13.14 14.77
CA ARG A 248 -5.25 -12.81 14.16
C ARG A 248 -6.04 -11.83 15.05
N LYS A 249 -5.49 -10.63 15.23
CA LYS A 249 -6.03 -9.60 16.13
C LYS A 249 -6.63 -8.47 15.30
N GLY A 250 -7.89 -8.14 15.56
CA GLY A 250 -8.61 -7.10 14.82
C GLY A 250 -8.91 -7.50 13.36
N ARG A 251 -9.59 -6.60 12.64
CA ARG A 251 -9.91 -6.79 11.22
C ARG A 251 -8.71 -6.54 10.30
N ALA A 252 -7.72 -5.79 10.76
CA ALA A 252 -6.63 -5.31 9.92
C ALA A 252 -5.38 -6.21 9.92
N PHE A 253 -5.38 -7.36 10.63
CA PHE A 253 -4.18 -8.22 10.76
C PHE A 253 -3.55 -8.63 9.42
N LEU A 254 -4.33 -8.67 8.32
CA LEU A 254 -3.80 -8.93 6.98
C LEU A 254 -3.01 -7.77 6.38
N TYR A 255 -3.29 -6.51 6.75
CA TYR A 255 -2.42 -5.37 6.43
C TYR A 255 -1.08 -5.51 7.13
N ASP A 256 -1.12 -5.80 8.43
CA ASP A 256 0.09 -5.95 9.24
C ASP A 256 0.97 -7.06 8.69
N HIS A 257 0.35 -8.21 8.39
CA HIS A 257 1.02 -9.33 7.73
C HIS A 257 1.59 -8.95 6.36
N ALA A 258 0.86 -8.25 5.50
CA ALA A 258 1.32 -7.91 4.17
C ALA A 258 2.55 -6.99 4.20
N LEU A 259 2.55 -5.98 5.08
CA LEU A 259 3.71 -5.08 5.26
C LEU A 259 4.93 -5.82 5.82
N ALA A 260 4.72 -6.67 6.83
CA ALA A 260 5.78 -7.49 7.40
C ALA A 260 6.34 -8.51 6.40
N ALA A 261 5.48 -9.17 5.62
CA ALA A 261 5.86 -10.12 4.60
C ALA A 261 6.67 -9.45 3.49
N LEU A 262 6.25 -8.26 3.05
CA LEU A 262 7.00 -7.45 2.09
C LEU A 262 8.38 -7.10 2.62
N ALA A 263 8.48 -6.66 3.88
CA ALA A 263 9.74 -6.35 4.54
C ALA A 263 10.69 -7.56 4.66
N LEU A 264 10.17 -8.75 4.99
CA LEU A 264 10.96 -9.98 5.03
C LEU A 264 11.46 -10.41 3.64
N CYS A 265 10.61 -10.29 2.62
CA CYS A 265 11.01 -10.60 1.24
C CYS A 265 12.08 -9.62 0.74
N ASP A 266 11.94 -8.31 0.99
CA ASP A 266 12.96 -7.29 0.69
C ASP A 266 14.25 -7.58 1.46
N ALA A 267 14.17 -7.86 2.77
CA ALA A 267 15.35 -8.18 3.58
C ALA A 267 16.08 -9.43 3.07
N TYR A 268 15.37 -10.49 2.69
CA TYR A 268 15.94 -11.69 2.08
C TYR A 268 16.63 -11.37 0.76
N TYR A 269 15.94 -10.68 -0.14
CA TYR A 269 16.52 -10.31 -1.42
C TYR A 269 17.75 -9.43 -1.23
N LEU A 270 17.68 -8.34 -0.49
CA LEU A 270 18.76 -7.38 -0.36
C LEU A 270 19.98 -7.97 0.34
N SER A 271 19.76 -8.75 1.40
CA SER A 271 20.85 -9.31 2.19
C SER A 271 21.45 -10.59 1.61
N GLY A 272 20.68 -11.36 0.85
CA GLY A 272 21.07 -12.70 0.40
C GLY A 272 21.30 -13.69 1.55
N GLN A 273 20.78 -13.41 2.75
CA GLN A 273 20.91 -14.32 3.89
C GLN A 273 19.97 -15.49 3.75
N GLU A 274 20.53 -16.69 3.62
CA GLU A 274 19.74 -17.91 3.44
C GLU A 274 18.81 -18.20 4.62
N THR A 275 19.18 -17.78 5.83
CA THR A 275 18.34 -17.89 7.03
C THR A 275 17.02 -17.13 6.94
N LEU A 276 16.88 -16.19 5.98
CA LEU A 276 15.63 -15.46 5.75
C LEU A 276 14.75 -16.10 4.66
N ARG A 277 15.25 -17.08 3.90
CA ARG A 277 14.51 -17.71 2.80
C ARG A 277 13.24 -18.39 3.31
N GLU A 278 13.37 -19.23 4.33
CA GLU A 278 12.25 -19.99 4.88
C GLU A 278 11.20 -19.09 5.57
N PRO A 279 11.56 -18.14 6.47
CA PRO A 279 10.58 -17.21 7.03
C PRO A 279 9.83 -16.39 5.97
N ALA A 280 10.55 -15.88 4.96
CA ALA A 280 9.93 -15.14 3.86
C ALA A 280 8.98 -16.03 3.04
N GLN A 281 9.38 -17.27 2.73
CA GLN A 281 8.51 -18.22 2.02
C GLN A 281 7.25 -18.56 2.82
N ARG A 282 7.35 -18.76 4.13
CA ARG A 282 6.18 -19.03 4.99
C ARG A 282 5.20 -17.85 4.97
N ALA A 283 5.71 -16.62 5.02
CA ALA A 283 4.88 -15.42 4.91
C ALA A 283 4.16 -15.33 3.55
N VAL A 284 4.90 -15.58 2.45
CA VAL A 284 4.31 -15.63 1.08
C VAL A 284 3.24 -16.72 0.97
N ASN A 285 3.47 -17.89 1.56
CA ASN A 285 2.49 -18.98 1.57
C ASN A 285 1.20 -18.57 2.30
N PHE A 286 1.31 -17.77 3.37
CA PHE A 286 0.13 -17.23 4.05
C PHE A 286 -0.65 -16.26 3.16
N VAL A 287 0.04 -15.35 2.46
CA VAL A 287 -0.59 -14.47 1.45
C VAL A 287 -1.37 -15.28 0.41
N LEU A 288 -0.79 -16.36 -0.10
CA LEU A 288 -1.45 -17.23 -1.08
C LEU A 288 -2.69 -17.93 -0.50
N ARG A 289 -2.62 -18.43 0.75
CA ARG A 289 -3.77 -19.07 1.41
C ARG A 289 -4.89 -18.10 1.78
N ALA A 290 -4.58 -16.84 2.04
CA ALA A 290 -5.57 -15.79 2.32
C ALA A 290 -6.28 -15.28 1.06
N ARG A 291 -5.84 -15.69 -0.14
CA ARG A 291 -6.41 -15.28 -1.42
C ARG A 291 -7.74 -15.97 -1.68
N ASN A 292 -8.75 -15.22 -2.13
CA ASN A 292 -9.96 -15.81 -2.68
C ASN A 292 -9.63 -16.60 -3.95
N PRO A 293 -10.10 -17.85 -4.09
CA PRO A 293 -9.85 -18.66 -5.28
C PRO A 293 -10.21 -17.91 -6.57
N TYR A 294 -9.25 -17.85 -7.50
CA TYR A 294 -9.37 -17.19 -8.81
C TYR A 294 -9.68 -15.68 -8.78
N LYS A 295 -9.64 -15.04 -7.60
CA LYS A 295 -9.78 -13.59 -7.43
C LYS A 295 -8.60 -13.03 -6.61
N ALA A 296 -8.89 -12.22 -5.60
CA ALA A 296 -7.96 -11.34 -4.92
C ALA A 296 -8.15 -11.45 -3.39
N TRP A 297 -7.96 -10.37 -2.64
CA TRP A 297 -7.91 -10.41 -1.18
C TRP A 297 -8.90 -9.46 -0.51
N ARG A 298 -9.22 -9.80 0.73
CA ARG A 298 -9.81 -8.92 1.74
C ARG A 298 -9.19 -9.25 3.10
N TYR A 299 -9.95 -9.12 4.18
CA TYR A 299 -9.48 -9.13 5.57
C TYR A 299 -9.77 -10.44 6.32
N GLU A 300 -10.16 -11.50 5.61
CA GLU A 300 -10.49 -12.79 6.21
C GLU A 300 -9.49 -13.88 5.77
N ALA A 301 -9.09 -14.72 6.72
CA ALA A 301 -8.33 -15.95 6.45
C ALA A 301 -8.84 -17.04 7.41
N PRO A 302 -9.59 -18.06 6.95
CA PRO A 302 -9.84 -18.41 5.56
C PRO A 302 -10.67 -17.36 4.79
N PRO A 303 -10.44 -17.22 3.48
CA PRO A 303 -11.13 -16.23 2.64
C PRO A 303 -12.63 -16.50 2.53
N ASN A 304 -13.44 -15.43 2.43
CA ASN A 304 -14.91 -15.49 2.47
C ASN A 304 -15.61 -15.15 1.14
N GLY A 305 -14.86 -14.92 0.06
CA GLY A 305 -15.36 -14.53 -1.26
C GLY A 305 -15.36 -13.02 -1.53
N GLU A 306 -15.22 -12.19 -0.50
CA GLU A 306 -15.16 -10.73 -0.66
C GLU A 306 -13.75 -10.26 -1.04
N ASN A 307 -13.65 -9.16 -1.80
CA ASN A 307 -12.37 -8.62 -2.28
C ASN A 307 -12.39 -7.08 -2.20
N ASP A 308 -11.24 -6.46 -2.05
CA ASP A 308 -11.09 -5.01 -2.20
C ASP A 308 -9.77 -4.63 -2.88
N SER A 309 -9.73 -3.45 -3.48
CA SER A 309 -8.55 -2.96 -4.22
C SER A 309 -7.37 -2.59 -3.32
N SER A 310 -7.61 -2.26 -2.05
CA SER A 310 -6.59 -1.69 -1.16
C SER A 310 -5.62 -2.76 -0.66
N ILE A 311 -6.11 -3.79 0.02
CA ILE A 311 -5.24 -4.87 0.51
C ILE A 311 -4.66 -5.67 -0.66
N THR A 312 -5.41 -5.81 -1.75
CA THR A 312 -4.92 -6.46 -2.98
C THR A 312 -3.67 -5.80 -3.51
N GLY A 313 -3.54 -4.47 -3.41
CA GLY A 313 -2.31 -3.76 -3.80
C GLY A 313 -1.06 -4.24 -3.05
N TRP A 314 -1.14 -4.33 -1.73
CA TRP A 314 -0.05 -4.84 -0.90
C TRP A 314 0.26 -6.31 -1.18
N MET A 315 -0.75 -7.14 -1.37
CA MET A 315 -0.55 -8.56 -1.67
C MET A 315 0.14 -8.77 -3.03
N VAL A 316 -0.19 -7.94 -4.04
CA VAL A 316 0.53 -7.91 -5.32
C VAL A 316 2.00 -7.56 -5.10
N PHE A 317 2.32 -6.61 -4.22
CA PHE A 317 3.70 -6.22 -3.93
C PHE A 317 4.46 -7.34 -3.25
N VAL A 318 3.89 -8.01 -2.25
CA VAL A 318 4.51 -9.17 -1.61
C VAL A 318 4.85 -10.24 -2.65
N LEU A 319 3.88 -10.61 -3.49
CA LEU A 319 4.07 -11.65 -4.50
C LEU A 319 5.09 -11.26 -5.58
N LYS A 320 5.13 -9.98 -5.99
CA LYS A 320 6.14 -9.50 -6.94
C LYS A 320 7.55 -9.47 -6.37
N THR A 321 7.70 -8.98 -5.14
CA THR A 321 8.96 -9.05 -4.42
C THR A 321 9.39 -10.51 -4.21
N ALA A 322 8.48 -11.41 -3.86
CA ALA A 322 8.76 -12.83 -3.71
C ALA A 322 9.25 -13.47 -5.03
N GLN A 323 8.58 -13.17 -6.16
CA GLN A 323 8.99 -13.63 -7.48
C GLN A 323 10.42 -13.17 -7.81
N GLN A 324 10.75 -11.91 -7.55
CA GLN A 324 12.09 -11.35 -7.77
C GLN A 324 13.13 -11.92 -6.80
N ALA A 325 12.73 -12.29 -5.60
CA ALA A 325 13.57 -12.95 -4.61
C ALA A 325 13.84 -14.44 -4.90
N GLY A 326 13.21 -15.01 -5.92
CA GLY A 326 13.30 -16.45 -6.21
C GLY A 326 12.62 -17.30 -5.14
N LEU A 327 11.56 -16.76 -4.53
CA LEU A 327 10.62 -17.48 -3.69
C LEU A 327 9.50 -18.05 -4.56
N ASP A 328 8.90 -19.14 -4.10
CA ASP A 328 7.87 -19.85 -4.84
C ASP A 328 6.53 -19.11 -4.75
N ILE A 329 5.94 -18.82 -5.92
CA ILE A 329 4.59 -18.27 -6.04
C ILE A 329 3.79 -19.09 -7.07
N GLU A 330 2.47 -19.15 -6.90
CA GLU A 330 1.59 -19.75 -7.91
C GLU A 330 1.60 -18.88 -9.19
N LYS A 331 1.74 -19.49 -10.36
CA LYS A 331 1.84 -18.77 -11.65
C LYS A 331 0.67 -17.80 -11.91
N ASP A 332 -0.53 -18.20 -11.50
CA ASP A 332 -1.77 -17.45 -11.72
C ASP A 332 -2.20 -16.63 -10.50
N ALA A 333 -1.36 -16.53 -9.45
CA ALA A 333 -1.70 -15.80 -8.22
C ALA A 333 -2.05 -14.33 -8.48
N LEU A 334 -1.41 -13.74 -9.50
CA LEU A 334 -1.53 -12.32 -9.83
C LEU A 334 -2.62 -12.01 -10.87
N ALA A 335 -3.09 -13.00 -11.62
CA ALA A 335 -4.09 -12.80 -12.67
C ALA A 335 -5.44 -12.30 -12.10
N GLY A 336 -5.83 -12.83 -10.93
CA GLY A 336 -7.05 -12.42 -10.24
C GLY A 336 -7.01 -10.96 -9.75
N ALA A 337 -5.82 -10.41 -9.46
CA ALA A 337 -5.67 -9.01 -9.08
C ALA A 337 -5.95 -8.08 -10.28
N LEU A 338 -5.43 -8.39 -11.48
CA LEU A 338 -5.74 -7.62 -12.69
C LEU A 338 -7.26 -7.64 -12.98
N ALA A 339 -7.87 -8.82 -12.90
CA ALA A 339 -9.31 -8.96 -13.11
C ALA A 339 -10.12 -8.12 -12.10
N LEU A 340 -9.70 -8.06 -10.83
CA LEU A 340 -10.32 -7.17 -9.84
C LEU A 340 -10.18 -5.70 -10.23
N PHE A 341 -8.98 -5.26 -10.63
CA PHE A 341 -8.79 -3.87 -11.03
C PHE A 341 -9.59 -3.53 -12.29
N ASP A 342 -9.79 -4.46 -13.22
CA ASP A 342 -10.68 -4.27 -14.37
C ASP A 342 -12.15 -4.15 -13.94
N GLU A 343 -12.58 -4.93 -12.95
CA GLU A 343 -13.93 -4.89 -12.39
C GLU A 343 -14.23 -3.54 -11.73
N LEU A 344 -13.29 -3.06 -10.90
CA LEU A 344 -13.40 -1.88 -10.05
C LEU A 344 -13.04 -0.56 -10.74
N SER A 345 -12.39 -0.60 -11.91
CA SER A 345 -12.07 0.60 -12.67
C SER A 345 -13.24 1.04 -13.54
N ASP A 346 -13.63 2.30 -13.40
CA ASP A 346 -14.54 2.94 -14.33
C ASP A 346 -13.76 3.46 -15.54
N SER A 347 -14.00 2.87 -16.71
CA SER A 347 -13.34 3.27 -17.96
C SER A 347 -13.70 4.68 -18.44
N ALA A 348 -14.84 5.23 -18.00
CA ALA A 348 -15.27 6.57 -18.41
C ALA A 348 -14.50 7.67 -17.65
N THR A 349 -14.24 7.46 -16.36
CA THR A 349 -13.57 8.45 -15.50
C THR A 349 -12.10 8.13 -15.27
N GLY A 350 -11.70 6.86 -15.44
CA GLY A 350 -10.41 6.36 -15.01
C GLY A 350 -10.33 6.08 -13.50
N ARG A 351 -11.40 6.23 -12.71
CA ARG A 351 -11.31 5.98 -11.26
C ARG A 351 -11.39 4.49 -10.95
N CYS A 352 -10.49 3.98 -10.10
CA CYS A 352 -10.65 2.65 -9.52
C CYS A 352 -11.29 2.78 -8.13
N GLY A 353 -12.37 2.03 -7.89
CA GLY A 353 -13.06 2.06 -6.61
C GLY A 353 -12.55 1.05 -5.58
N TYR A 354 -13.15 1.10 -4.40
CA TYR A 354 -12.79 0.25 -3.27
C TYR A 354 -13.49 -1.12 -3.32
N LEU A 355 -14.82 -1.13 -3.24
CA LEU A 355 -15.66 -2.33 -3.38
C LEU A 355 -16.48 -2.32 -4.65
N GLN A 356 -16.85 -1.13 -5.09
CA GLN A 356 -17.67 -0.92 -6.28
C GLN A 356 -16.89 -0.14 -7.33
N ARG A 357 -17.32 -0.29 -8.58
CA ARG A 357 -16.71 0.39 -9.71
C ARG A 357 -16.70 1.91 -9.51
N GLY A 358 -15.52 2.53 -9.62
CA GLY A 358 -15.35 3.99 -9.57
C GLY A 358 -15.76 4.65 -8.25
N GLU A 359 -15.98 3.87 -7.19
CA GLU A 359 -16.31 4.38 -5.86
C GLU A 359 -15.17 5.24 -5.28
N ALA A 360 -15.51 6.21 -4.43
CA ALA A 360 -14.51 6.96 -3.69
C ALA A 360 -13.79 6.07 -2.65
N PRO A 361 -12.57 6.45 -2.20
CA PRO A 361 -11.88 5.71 -1.16
C PRO A 361 -12.66 5.60 0.15
N ALA A 362 -12.49 4.47 0.84
CA ALA A 362 -13.08 4.27 2.16
C ALA A 362 -12.48 5.22 3.21
N ARG A 363 -13.32 5.63 4.15
CA ARG A 363 -12.98 6.44 5.34
C ARG A 363 -13.75 5.93 6.54
N THR A 364 -13.11 5.94 7.70
CA THR A 364 -13.78 5.72 8.98
C THR A 364 -14.77 6.85 9.25
N ASP A 365 -15.76 6.58 10.10
CA ASP A 365 -16.76 7.57 10.50
C ASP A 365 -16.14 8.84 11.06
N ALA A 366 -15.09 8.69 11.88
CA ALA A 366 -14.34 9.80 12.45
C ALA A 366 -13.59 10.64 11.39
N ASN A 367 -13.13 10.02 10.30
CA ASN A 367 -12.27 10.66 9.31
C ASN A 367 -13.01 11.16 8.06
N ARG A 368 -14.31 10.89 7.90
CA ARG A 368 -15.07 11.33 6.71
C ARG A 368 -15.10 12.85 6.53
N GLU A 369 -15.30 13.60 7.61
CA GLU A 369 -15.39 15.06 7.56
C GLU A 369 -14.01 15.70 7.49
N ARG A 370 -13.09 15.22 8.34
CA ARG A 370 -11.73 15.75 8.43
C ARG A 370 -10.90 15.44 7.19
N PHE A 371 -11.04 14.25 6.60
CA PHE A 371 -10.30 13.82 5.42
C PHE A 371 -11.23 13.30 4.31
N PRO A 372 -11.95 14.20 3.62
CA PRO A 372 -12.95 13.82 2.63
C PRO A 372 -12.37 12.89 1.56
N ALA A 373 -13.08 11.80 1.25
CA ALA A 373 -12.68 10.85 0.22
C ALA A 373 -12.52 11.52 -1.17
N THR A 374 -13.22 12.63 -1.42
CA THR A 374 -13.09 13.43 -2.64
C THR A 374 -11.70 14.02 -2.86
N ASN A 375 -10.89 14.16 -1.81
CA ASN A 375 -9.53 14.69 -1.88
C ASN A 375 -8.47 13.61 -2.15
N SER A 376 -8.87 12.33 -2.23
CA SER A 376 -7.97 11.21 -2.46
C SER A 376 -8.31 10.47 -3.76
N GLU A 377 -7.31 9.84 -4.35
CA GLU A 377 -7.43 8.87 -5.45
C GLU A 377 -6.61 7.61 -5.13
N SER A 378 -6.53 7.23 -3.84
CA SER A 378 -5.66 6.15 -3.37
C SER A 378 -5.87 4.83 -4.10
N LEU A 379 -7.11 4.39 -4.33
CA LEU A 379 -7.37 3.12 -5.01
C LEU A 379 -7.08 3.21 -6.52
N THR A 380 -7.28 4.37 -7.13
CA THR A 380 -6.81 4.65 -8.50
C THR A 380 -5.28 4.55 -8.58
N ALA A 381 -4.57 5.07 -7.58
CA ALA A 381 -3.11 5.00 -7.50
C ALA A 381 -2.60 3.56 -7.31
N VAL A 382 -3.25 2.79 -6.43
CA VAL A 382 -2.98 1.36 -6.25
C VAL A 382 -3.18 0.60 -7.57
N ALA A 383 -4.32 0.81 -8.24
CA ALA A 383 -4.63 0.15 -9.50
C ALA A 383 -3.61 0.47 -10.60
N LEU A 384 -3.28 1.75 -10.80
CA LEU A 384 -2.27 2.18 -11.78
C LEU A 384 -0.93 1.50 -11.54
N LEU A 385 -0.45 1.53 -10.30
CA LEU A 385 0.85 0.98 -9.95
C LEU A 385 0.89 -0.54 -10.09
N CYS A 386 -0.16 -1.23 -9.64
CA CYS A 386 -0.27 -2.68 -9.80
C CYS A 386 -0.34 -3.07 -11.28
N ARG A 387 -1.11 -2.37 -12.11
CA ARG A 387 -1.20 -2.62 -13.56
C ARG A 387 0.17 -2.51 -14.22
N ILE A 388 0.93 -1.47 -13.90
CA ILE A 388 2.30 -1.28 -14.41
C ILE A 388 3.19 -2.46 -14.00
N PHE A 389 3.17 -2.86 -12.72
CA PHE A 389 3.99 -3.97 -12.23
C PHE A 389 3.54 -5.35 -12.68
N LEU A 390 2.29 -5.47 -13.10
CA LEU A 390 1.73 -6.65 -13.74
C LEU A 390 1.89 -6.61 -15.27
N GLY A 391 2.61 -5.62 -15.78
CA GLY A 391 3.12 -5.55 -17.14
C GLY A 391 2.23 -4.87 -18.15
N GLN A 392 1.16 -4.19 -17.72
CA GLN A 392 0.38 -3.34 -18.61
C GLN A 392 1.16 -2.07 -18.95
N ARG A 393 1.09 -1.66 -20.22
CA ARG A 393 1.72 -0.44 -20.72
C ARG A 393 0.69 0.59 -21.19
N PRO A 394 0.97 1.90 -21.08
CA PRO A 394 0.03 2.94 -21.49
C PRO A 394 -0.35 2.91 -22.98
N ASP A 395 0.54 2.43 -23.86
CA ASP A 395 0.30 2.32 -25.30
C ASP A 395 -0.68 1.18 -25.67
N GLU A 396 -0.76 0.15 -24.83
CA GLU A 396 -1.66 -1.00 -24.99
C GLU A 396 -2.93 -0.87 -24.14
N HIS A 397 -2.83 -0.17 -23.01
CA HIS A 397 -3.88 -0.02 -22.01
C HIS A 397 -4.10 1.47 -21.70
N PRO A 398 -4.95 2.18 -22.48
CA PRO A 398 -5.20 3.62 -22.31
C PRO A 398 -5.75 4.01 -20.92
N ILE A 399 -6.30 3.06 -20.16
CA ILE A 399 -6.80 3.33 -18.80
C ILE A 399 -5.68 3.76 -17.84
N LEU A 400 -4.43 3.41 -18.11
CA LEU A 400 -3.27 3.86 -17.32
C LEU A 400 -3.09 5.39 -17.42
N GLU A 401 -3.33 5.98 -18.59
CA GLU A 401 -3.30 7.44 -18.77
C GLU A 401 -4.44 8.11 -18.01
N ALA A 402 -5.64 7.55 -18.08
CA ALA A 402 -6.80 8.06 -17.34
C ALA A 402 -6.60 8.01 -15.82
N HIS A 403 -6.03 6.91 -15.31
CA HIS A 403 -5.62 6.82 -13.91
C HIS A 403 -4.62 7.94 -13.57
N ALA A 404 -3.55 8.09 -14.37
CA ALA A 404 -2.48 9.05 -14.12
C ALA A 404 -2.96 10.50 -14.15
N ASP A 405 -3.92 10.84 -15.00
CA ASP A 405 -4.55 12.16 -15.07
C ASP A 405 -5.35 12.47 -13.80
N LEU A 406 -6.12 11.51 -13.27
CA LEU A 406 -6.82 11.68 -11.99
C LEU A 406 -5.86 11.94 -10.83
N LEU A 407 -4.75 11.18 -10.75
CA LEU A 407 -3.78 11.37 -9.67
C LEU A 407 -3.13 12.76 -9.79
N SER A 408 -2.74 13.14 -11.00
CA SER A 408 -2.08 14.42 -11.28
C SER A 408 -2.96 15.63 -10.98
N ALA A 409 -4.29 15.46 -11.02
CA ALA A 409 -5.24 16.50 -10.67
C ALA A 409 -5.38 16.74 -9.15
N LYS A 410 -4.88 15.83 -8.31
CA LYS A 410 -4.90 15.94 -6.84
C LYS A 410 -3.50 15.72 -6.25
N PRO A 411 -2.54 16.63 -6.52
CA PRO A 411 -1.19 16.50 -6.00
C PRO A 411 -1.14 16.71 -4.47
N PRO A 412 -0.06 16.29 -3.80
CA PRO A 412 0.12 16.52 -2.38
C PRO A 412 0.05 18.01 -2.05
N LEU A 413 -0.74 18.34 -1.04
CA LEU A 413 -0.84 19.68 -0.49
C LEU A 413 -0.85 19.54 1.03
N TRP A 414 0.12 20.15 1.69
CA TRP A 414 0.12 20.21 3.15
C TRP A 414 -0.79 21.35 3.62
N SER A 415 -1.76 21.04 4.48
CA SER A 415 -2.63 22.01 5.15
C SER A 415 -2.65 21.67 6.65
N GLU A 416 -2.57 22.67 7.52
CA GLU A 416 -2.66 22.46 8.97
C GLU A 416 -4.04 21.93 9.39
N GLN A 417 -5.08 22.23 8.61
CA GLN A 417 -6.43 21.67 8.80
C GLN A 417 -6.49 20.17 8.43
N GLY A 418 -5.48 19.65 7.73
CA GLY A 418 -5.28 18.24 7.41
C GLY A 418 -6.15 17.69 6.27
N THR A 419 -7.06 18.46 5.70
CA THR A 419 -8.14 17.92 4.84
C THR A 419 -7.70 17.28 3.53
N THR A 420 -6.46 17.54 3.11
CA THR A 420 -5.84 17.02 1.88
C THR A 420 -4.74 15.99 2.14
N HIS A 421 -4.44 15.72 3.42
CA HIS A 421 -3.42 14.76 3.79
C HIS A 421 -3.96 13.33 3.60
N ASP A 422 -3.17 12.50 2.93
CA ASP A 422 -3.42 11.07 2.80
C ASP A 422 -2.08 10.42 2.42
N PHE A 423 -1.28 10.04 3.42
CA PHE A 423 0.05 9.46 3.18
C PHE A 423 -0.03 8.17 2.36
N TYR A 424 -1.10 7.39 2.53
CA TYR A 424 -1.36 6.18 1.75
C TYR A 424 -1.52 6.51 0.26
N TYR A 425 -2.38 7.49 -0.05
CA TYR A 425 -2.50 8.00 -1.41
C TYR A 425 -1.18 8.56 -1.92
N TRP A 426 -0.50 9.40 -1.15
CA TRP A 426 0.73 10.04 -1.57
C TRP A 426 1.82 9.02 -1.91
N TYR A 427 1.95 7.95 -1.12
CA TYR A 427 2.91 6.88 -1.41
C TYR A 427 2.62 6.19 -2.75
N TYR A 428 1.41 5.65 -2.92
CA TYR A 428 1.05 4.93 -4.15
C TYR A 428 1.09 5.83 -5.38
N ALA A 429 0.61 7.08 -5.27
CA ALA A 429 0.58 8.01 -6.39
C ALA A 429 1.98 8.53 -6.75
N THR A 430 2.85 8.78 -5.76
CA THR A 430 4.27 9.10 -6.02
C THR A 430 4.91 7.99 -6.81
N PHE A 431 4.69 6.74 -6.41
CA PHE A 431 5.32 5.61 -7.04
C PHE A 431 4.73 5.34 -8.44
N ALA A 432 3.42 5.41 -8.60
CA ALA A 432 2.74 5.28 -9.88
C ALA A 432 3.19 6.36 -10.88
N LEU A 433 3.18 7.64 -10.48
CA LEU A 433 3.54 8.74 -11.35
C LEU A 433 5.04 8.77 -11.64
N PHE A 434 5.89 8.32 -10.71
CA PHE A 434 7.31 8.09 -11.00
C PHE A 434 7.50 7.09 -12.14
N GLN A 435 6.73 5.99 -12.15
CA GLN A 435 6.77 5.02 -13.25
C GLN A 435 6.24 5.61 -14.58
N MET A 436 5.18 6.40 -14.53
CA MET A 436 4.65 7.10 -15.71
C MET A 436 5.62 8.15 -16.27
N GLY A 437 6.40 8.79 -15.40
CA GLY A 437 7.39 9.80 -15.75
C GLY A 437 6.80 11.07 -16.37
N GLY A 438 7.61 11.78 -17.15
CA GLY A 438 7.19 12.99 -17.87
C GLY A 438 6.80 14.16 -16.97
N GLU A 439 6.00 15.08 -17.51
CA GLU A 439 5.61 16.30 -16.77
C GLU A 439 4.71 16.00 -15.56
N ARG A 440 3.89 14.94 -15.63
CA ARG A 440 3.05 14.51 -14.50
C ARG A 440 3.92 14.20 -13.29
N TRP A 441 4.99 13.44 -13.49
CA TRP A 441 5.97 13.16 -12.44
C TRP A 441 6.67 14.43 -11.95
N ALA A 442 7.15 15.29 -12.85
CA ALA A 442 7.89 16.49 -12.47
C ALA A 442 7.04 17.41 -11.57
N ARG A 443 5.77 17.66 -11.94
CA ARG A 443 4.83 18.45 -11.13
C ARG A 443 4.49 17.77 -9.81
N TRP A 444 4.21 16.47 -9.83
CA TRP A 444 3.90 15.73 -8.62
C TRP A 444 5.05 15.79 -7.61
N ASN A 445 6.29 15.53 -8.06
CA ASN A 445 7.46 15.50 -7.20
C ASN A 445 7.78 16.88 -6.60
N GLU A 446 7.56 17.97 -7.34
CA GLU A 446 7.65 19.33 -6.80
C GLU A 446 6.65 19.52 -5.65
N LYS A 447 5.37 19.17 -5.88
CA LYS A 447 4.32 19.30 -4.86
C LYS A 447 4.54 18.42 -3.64
N LEU A 448 4.99 17.19 -3.85
CA LEU A 448 5.34 16.25 -2.77
C LEU A 448 6.42 16.83 -1.86
N LYS A 449 7.52 17.34 -2.42
CA LYS A 449 8.62 17.93 -1.64
C LYS A 449 8.17 19.19 -0.91
N SER A 450 7.41 20.05 -1.60
CA SER A 450 6.83 21.27 -1.02
C SER A 450 5.87 20.96 0.14
N ALA A 451 5.19 19.81 0.12
CA ALA A 451 4.31 19.37 1.20
C ALA A 451 5.08 18.72 2.37
N LEU A 452 6.03 17.82 2.09
CA LEU A 452 6.67 16.99 3.12
C LEU A 452 7.89 17.62 3.79
N LEU A 453 8.76 18.31 3.05
CA LEU A 453 10.02 18.81 3.62
C LEU A 453 9.81 19.96 4.63
N PRO A 454 8.89 20.91 4.41
CA PRO A 454 8.60 21.95 5.40
C PRO A 454 7.81 21.44 6.61
N SER A 455 7.03 20.36 6.46
CA SER A 455 6.19 19.80 7.53
C SER A 455 6.91 18.84 8.47
N GLN A 456 8.13 18.42 8.11
CA GLN A 456 8.96 17.60 8.97
C GLN A 456 9.29 18.34 10.27
N ARG A 457 9.07 17.70 11.41
CA ARG A 457 9.33 18.30 12.73
C ARG A 457 10.79 18.66 12.89
N ARG A 458 11.06 19.80 13.52
CA ARG A 458 12.43 20.31 13.75
C ARG A 458 12.79 20.45 15.24
N ASP A 459 11.84 20.10 16.10
CA ASP A 459 11.81 20.43 17.51
C ASP A 459 11.83 19.17 18.40
N GLY A 460 12.52 19.30 19.53
CA GLY A 460 12.55 18.28 20.58
C GLY A 460 12.92 16.88 20.07
N HIS A 461 12.34 15.87 20.72
CA HIS A 461 12.52 14.48 20.36
C HIS A 461 11.67 14.05 19.15
N ALA A 462 10.74 14.91 18.70
CA ALA A 462 9.98 14.70 17.48
C ALA A 462 10.77 15.04 16.21
N LYS A 463 11.94 15.70 16.32
CA LYS A 463 12.75 16.12 15.16
C LYS A 463 12.98 14.97 14.17
N GLY A 464 12.65 15.22 12.90
CA GLY A 464 12.78 14.26 11.81
C GLY A 464 11.49 13.47 11.52
N SER A 465 10.52 13.47 12.43
CA SER A 465 9.22 12.81 12.23
C SER A 465 8.21 13.67 11.48
N TRP A 466 7.08 13.06 11.11
CA TRP A 466 5.88 13.74 10.63
C TRP A 466 4.71 13.49 11.57
N ASP A 467 3.91 14.53 11.81
CA ASP A 467 2.71 14.40 12.64
C ASP A 467 1.68 13.49 11.94
N PRO A 468 0.94 12.65 12.69
CA PRO A 468 -0.04 11.72 12.15
C PRO A 468 -1.36 12.41 11.77
N LEU A 469 -1.25 13.36 10.85
CA LEU A 469 -2.35 14.13 10.30
C LEU A 469 -2.81 13.49 9.00
N ASP A 470 -3.45 12.32 9.06
CA ASP A 470 -4.01 11.67 7.87
C ASP A 470 -5.13 10.69 8.27
N PRO A 471 -5.92 10.14 7.31
CA PRO A 471 -7.04 9.25 7.60
C PRO A 471 -6.68 7.97 8.38
N TRP A 472 -5.40 7.59 8.38
CA TRP A 472 -4.88 6.37 9.00
C TRP A 472 -3.90 6.68 10.14
N GLY A 473 -3.71 7.97 10.46
CA GLY A 473 -2.78 8.42 11.50
C GLY A 473 -3.24 8.05 12.91
N GLU A 474 -4.54 7.87 13.15
CA GLU A 474 -5.08 7.38 14.42
C GLU A 474 -4.76 5.90 14.65
N ASP A 475 -4.73 5.09 13.59
CA ASP A 475 -4.42 3.65 13.67
C ASP A 475 -2.91 3.42 13.69
N GLY A 476 -2.15 4.09 12.82
CA GLY A 476 -0.72 3.85 12.66
C GLY A 476 0.21 4.78 13.46
N GLY A 477 -0.32 5.90 13.95
CA GLY A 477 0.44 6.87 14.73
C GLY A 477 1.60 7.52 13.98
N ARG A 478 2.47 8.18 14.74
CA ARG A 478 3.65 8.90 14.24
C ARG A 478 4.66 7.98 13.55
N ILE A 479 4.77 6.72 13.97
CA ILE A 479 5.60 5.72 13.31
C ILE A 479 5.14 5.54 11.85
N TYR A 480 3.85 5.31 11.63
CA TYR A 480 3.27 5.17 10.30
C TYR A 480 3.54 6.40 9.43
N SER A 481 3.17 7.59 9.90
CA SER A 481 3.29 8.82 9.09
C SER A 481 4.74 9.14 8.76
N THR A 482 5.67 8.88 9.69
CA THR A 482 7.10 9.06 9.45
C THR A 482 7.64 8.05 8.43
N ALA A 483 7.31 6.77 8.59
CA ALA A 483 7.74 5.74 7.63
C ALA A 483 7.16 6.02 6.23
N MET A 484 5.88 6.36 6.11
CA MET A 484 5.25 6.70 4.83
C MET A 484 5.86 7.94 4.18
N ALA A 485 6.14 9.00 4.95
CA ALA A 485 6.78 10.20 4.42
C ALA A 485 8.19 9.89 3.89
N VAL A 486 8.98 9.09 4.63
CA VAL A 486 10.29 8.62 4.17
C VAL A 486 10.14 7.81 2.88
N LEU A 487 9.21 6.84 2.85
CA LEU A 487 8.92 6.01 1.66
C LEU A 487 8.56 6.86 0.44
N CYS A 488 7.77 7.92 0.61
CA CYS A 488 7.44 8.87 -0.47
C CYS A 488 8.69 9.59 -0.99
N LEU A 489 9.55 10.07 -0.09
CA LEU A 489 10.75 10.82 -0.42
C LEU A 489 11.87 9.96 -1.04
N GLU A 490 11.82 8.63 -0.86
CA GLU A 490 12.83 7.72 -1.42
C GLU A 490 12.45 7.01 -2.73
N VAL A 491 11.20 7.13 -3.22
CA VAL A 491 10.70 6.37 -4.39
C VAL A 491 11.70 6.33 -5.56
N TYR A 492 12.26 7.48 -5.92
CA TYR A 492 13.18 7.63 -7.06
C TYR A 492 14.64 7.32 -6.75
N TYR A 493 14.99 7.08 -5.49
CA TYR A 493 16.27 6.49 -5.09
C TYR A 493 16.18 4.97 -4.98
N ARG A 494 15.01 4.47 -4.60
CA ARG A 494 14.73 3.05 -4.37
C ARG A 494 14.45 2.31 -5.66
N TYR A 495 13.58 2.83 -6.53
CA TYR A 495 13.07 2.12 -7.69
C TYR A 495 13.64 2.62 -9.02
N ALA A 496 13.92 1.68 -9.92
CA ALA A 496 14.19 2.01 -11.32
C ALA A 496 12.86 2.26 -12.05
N PRO A 497 12.80 3.21 -13.01
CA PRO A 497 11.63 3.35 -13.86
C PRO A 497 11.54 2.16 -14.81
N VAL A 498 10.53 1.32 -14.65
CA VAL A 498 10.39 0.10 -15.44
C VAL A 498 9.80 0.39 -16.83
N LEU A 499 8.93 1.39 -16.94
CA LEU A 499 8.39 1.85 -18.25
C LEU A 499 9.43 2.61 -19.09
N ALA A 500 10.46 3.22 -18.47
CA ALA A 500 11.50 3.94 -19.22
C ALA A 500 12.55 2.99 -19.83
N ASN A 501 12.89 1.91 -19.12
CA ASN A 501 13.90 0.93 -19.55
C ASN A 501 13.51 0.18 -20.84
N GLU A 502 12.23 0.17 -21.22
CA GLU A 502 11.76 -0.54 -22.41
C GLU A 502 11.63 0.33 -23.67
N ARG A 503 11.57 1.66 -23.56
CA ARG A 503 11.56 2.55 -24.73
C ARG A 503 12.84 2.46 -25.58
N GLY A 504 13.92 1.88 -25.01
CA GLY A 504 15.20 1.64 -25.68
C GLY A 504 15.38 0.23 -26.24
N ARG A 505 14.42 -0.71 -26.06
CA ARG A 505 14.52 -2.05 -26.65
C ARG A 505 13.93 -2.03 -28.07
N PRO A 506 14.67 -2.48 -29.11
CA PRO A 506 14.10 -2.62 -30.44
C PRO A 506 12.94 -3.63 -30.41
N ARG A 507 11.85 -3.28 -31.11
CA ARG A 507 10.62 -4.07 -31.21
C ARG A 507 10.84 -5.42 -31.90
#